data_AF-A0A9N9B0R5-F1
#
_entry.id   AF-A0A9N9B0R5-F1
#
_cell.length_a   1.000
_cell.length_b   1.000
_cell.length_c   1.000
_cell.angle_alpha   90.00
_cell.angle_beta   90.00
_cell.angle_gamma   90.00
#
_symmetry.space_group_name_H-M   'P 1'
#
loop_
_entity.id
_entity.type
_entity.pdbx_description
1 polymer ?
#
loop_
_entity_poly.entity_id
_entity_poly.type
_entity_poly.pdbx_seq_one_letter_code
_entity_poly.pdbx_strand_id
1 'polypeptide(L)'
;MNKKLFLYLGLFAVAIPSVVLAQLTCEELFNLTQCNTCQKSLYDQGALSFYTGVTPPSQCPSNIVYGNFLLEEYKNAGYDVSHVFNYSTFDTTPFKPSLDKYCALEYTCDQTEVDQAMEKIKTDCATELSTPLDLTANPKTIEFNTLLAYATFLAYYGGIPSHESICLLNDQGEYCYYKIAETYFEYIKKESNGDTNVTISLDGKILFLSDGTTKEIPKDLNCGECWTKIANIFLTYFEEHKLDEQLEKNIFGSYDEMKQELQAKCEDSSNAEGIDVLEEVDLKRSVRARAKRNARTIKRGGGSVTRSLISFLRG
;
A
#
# COMPACT_ATOMS: atom_id res chain seq x y z
N MET A 1 -21.42 14.72 12.23
CA MET A 1 -20.36 15.73 12.07
C MET A 1 -19.03 14.98 12.11
N ASN A 2 -18.39 14.92 10.95
CA ASN A 2 -17.03 14.46 10.59
C ASN A 2 -16.47 13.20 11.28
N LYS A 3 -16.60 12.06 10.59
CA LYS A 3 -15.89 10.79 10.82
C LYS A 3 -15.36 10.28 9.46
N LYS A 4 -14.14 10.65 9.04
CA LYS A 4 -13.45 10.14 7.83
C LYS A 4 -11.98 10.46 7.99
N LEU A 5 -11.07 9.51 8.16
CA LEU A 5 -10.36 8.73 7.15
C LEU A 5 -9.22 7.95 7.88
N PHE A 6 -8.77 6.75 7.54
CA PHE A 6 -7.50 6.19 8.04
C PHE A 6 -6.90 5.45 6.86
N LEU A 7 -5.61 5.63 6.65
CA LEU A 7 -5.02 5.45 5.34
C LEU A 7 -3.96 4.33 5.38
N TYR A 8 -4.04 3.43 4.40
CA TYR A 8 -2.91 2.88 3.64
C TYR A 8 -1.83 2.09 4.38
N LEU A 9 -2.20 0.91 4.89
CA LEU A 9 -1.26 -0.20 4.99
C LEU A 9 -1.87 -1.46 4.39
N GLY A 10 -1.41 -1.76 3.17
CA GLY A 10 -1.53 -3.01 2.40
C GLY A 10 -2.59 -4.06 2.76
N LEU A 11 -3.87 -3.68 2.72
CA LEU A 11 -4.97 -4.64 2.63
C LEU A 11 -5.77 -4.42 1.35
N PHE A 12 -5.09 -4.49 0.20
CA PHE A 12 -5.76 -4.85 -1.07
C PHE A 12 -6.06 -6.35 -1.08
N ALA A 13 -6.90 -6.74 -0.14
CA ALA A 13 -7.60 -8.00 -0.07
C ALA A 13 -9.07 -7.66 -0.33
N VAL A 14 -9.37 -7.19 -1.55
CA VAL A 14 -10.75 -7.14 -2.02
C VAL A 14 -11.22 -8.59 -2.04
N ALA A 15 -12.28 -8.89 -1.29
CA ALA A 15 -12.96 -10.17 -1.33
C ALA A 15 -13.60 -10.34 -2.72
N ILE A 16 -12.80 -10.69 -3.71
CA ILE A 16 -13.24 -11.05 -5.06
C ILE A 16 -13.57 -12.56 -5.00
N PRO A 17 -14.79 -12.98 -5.38
CA PRO A 17 -15.19 -14.38 -5.34
C PRO A 17 -14.23 -15.27 -6.13
N SER A 18 -13.98 -16.44 -5.58
CA SER A 18 -13.06 -17.49 -6.05
C SER A 18 -13.17 -17.73 -7.55
N VAL A 19 -12.19 -17.24 -8.32
CA VAL A 19 -11.98 -17.67 -9.71
C VAL A 19 -10.60 -18.31 -9.81
N VAL A 20 -10.61 -19.49 -10.40
CA VAL A 20 -9.48 -20.38 -10.68
C VAL A 20 -8.32 -19.61 -11.34
N LEU A 21 -7.09 -19.99 -10.98
CA LEU A 21 -5.77 -19.54 -11.46
C LEU A 21 -5.53 -19.72 -12.98
N ALA A 22 -6.50 -19.38 -13.82
CA ALA A 22 -6.25 -19.10 -15.22
C ALA A 22 -5.59 -17.73 -15.30
N GLN A 23 -4.55 -17.57 -16.13
CA GLN A 23 -4.04 -16.25 -16.50
C GLN A 23 -5.16 -15.52 -17.25
N LEU A 24 -6.03 -14.83 -16.51
CA LEU A 24 -7.17 -14.15 -17.08
C LEU A 24 -6.65 -13.10 -18.06
N THR A 25 -7.19 -13.09 -19.26
CA THR A 25 -7.11 -11.94 -20.16
C THR A 25 -7.85 -10.75 -19.54
N CYS A 26 -7.64 -9.55 -20.09
CA CYS A 26 -8.38 -8.38 -19.65
C CYS A 26 -9.89 -8.60 -19.79
N GLU A 27 -10.33 -9.12 -20.94
CA GLU A 27 -11.73 -9.43 -21.24
C GLU A 27 -12.34 -10.38 -20.22
N GLU A 28 -11.62 -11.45 -19.84
CA GLU A 28 -12.09 -12.41 -18.83
C GLU A 28 -12.14 -11.80 -17.43
N LEU A 29 -11.17 -10.96 -17.06
CA LEU A 29 -11.14 -10.28 -15.76
C LEU A 29 -12.36 -9.37 -15.57
N PHE A 30 -12.73 -8.62 -16.61
CA PHE A 30 -13.86 -7.68 -16.56
C PHE A 30 -15.19 -8.29 -17.02
N ASN A 31 -15.19 -9.56 -17.45
CA ASN A 31 -16.35 -10.25 -18.04
C ASN A 31 -16.96 -9.46 -19.22
N LEU A 32 -16.11 -9.06 -20.18
CA LEU A 32 -16.47 -8.28 -21.36
C LEU A 32 -15.99 -8.96 -22.64
N THR A 33 -16.54 -8.57 -23.78
CA THR A 33 -16.04 -9.02 -25.09
C THR A 33 -14.80 -8.26 -25.56
N GLN A 34 -14.59 -7.04 -25.05
CA GLN A 34 -13.45 -6.19 -25.34
C GLN A 34 -13.24 -5.22 -24.18
N CYS A 35 -12.00 -5.13 -23.70
CA CYS A 35 -11.63 -4.11 -22.73
C CYS A 35 -11.58 -2.70 -23.33
N ASN A 36 -12.09 -1.73 -22.58
CA ASN A 36 -11.88 -0.32 -22.89
C ASN A 36 -10.45 0.13 -22.54
N THR A 37 -10.13 1.39 -22.83
CA THR A 37 -8.79 1.95 -22.60
C THR A 37 -8.38 1.94 -21.12
N CYS A 38 -9.28 2.31 -20.20
CA CYS A 38 -9.02 2.26 -18.77
C CYS A 38 -8.71 0.82 -18.33
N GLN A 39 -9.61 -0.12 -18.61
CA GLN A 39 -9.51 -1.52 -18.20
C GLN A 39 -8.22 -2.17 -18.68
N LYS A 40 -7.84 -1.90 -19.93
CA LYS A 40 -6.57 -2.37 -20.48
C LYS A 40 -5.37 -1.72 -19.78
N SER A 41 -5.44 -0.43 -19.51
CA SER A 41 -4.41 0.28 -18.75
C SER A 41 -4.23 -0.34 -17.36
N LEU A 42 -5.31 -0.56 -16.61
CA LEU A 42 -5.28 -1.21 -15.29
C LEU A 42 -4.68 -2.62 -15.36
N TYR A 43 -5.12 -3.43 -16.33
CA TYR A 43 -4.59 -4.77 -16.57
C TYR A 43 -3.09 -4.76 -16.84
N ASP A 44 -2.62 -3.90 -17.76
CA ASP A 44 -1.22 -3.78 -18.15
C ASP A 44 -0.34 -3.24 -17.00
N GLN A 45 -0.92 -2.48 -16.07
CA GLN A 45 -0.24 -2.02 -14.86
C GLN A 45 -0.13 -3.10 -13.77
N GLY A 46 -0.60 -4.32 -14.05
CA GLY A 46 -0.59 -5.42 -13.09
C GLY A 46 -1.63 -5.25 -11.98
N ALA A 47 -2.70 -4.49 -12.23
CA ALA A 47 -3.83 -4.46 -11.30
C ALA A 47 -4.37 -5.89 -11.17
N LEU A 48 -4.55 -6.35 -9.92
CA LEU A 48 -4.93 -7.73 -9.62
C LEU A 48 -3.94 -8.79 -10.16
N SER A 49 -2.63 -8.49 -10.13
CA SER A 49 -1.56 -9.42 -10.53
C SER A 49 -1.70 -10.83 -9.93
N PHE A 50 -2.28 -10.94 -8.73
CA PHE A 50 -2.57 -12.22 -8.05
C PHE A 50 -3.51 -13.13 -8.84
N TYR A 51 -4.47 -12.54 -9.56
CA TYR A 51 -5.51 -13.23 -10.33
C TYR A 51 -5.12 -13.39 -11.80
N THR A 52 -4.45 -12.39 -12.38
CA THR A 52 -4.13 -12.38 -13.82
C THR A 52 -2.78 -13.02 -14.13
N GLY A 53 -1.87 -13.09 -13.16
CA GLY A 53 -0.47 -13.45 -13.40
C GLY A 53 0.34 -12.38 -14.14
N VAL A 54 -0.26 -11.22 -14.41
CA VAL A 54 0.44 -10.07 -15.01
C VAL A 54 1.25 -9.38 -13.94
N THR A 55 2.57 -9.35 -14.12
CA THR A 55 3.47 -8.63 -13.21
C THR A 55 3.43 -7.13 -13.53
N PRO A 56 3.42 -6.25 -12.52
CA PRO A 56 3.57 -4.83 -12.76
C PRO A 56 4.85 -4.53 -13.55
N PRO A 57 4.84 -3.53 -14.44
CA PRO A 57 5.98 -3.22 -15.31
C PRO A 57 7.18 -2.64 -14.53
N SER A 58 6.98 -2.20 -13.29
CA SER A 58 8.03 -1.71 -12.40
C SER A 58 7.79 -2.13 -10.95
N GLN A 59 8.73 -1.78 -10.06
CA GLN A 59 8.61 -2.02 -8.61
C GLN A 59 7.78 -0.94 -7.89
N CYS A 60 7.34 0.10 -8.61
CA CYS A 60 6.69 1.25 -8.00
C CYS A 60 5.40 0.93 -7.26
N PRO A 61 4.47 0.08 -7.74
CA PRO A 61 3.28 -0.25 -6.97
C PRO A 61 3.61 -1.28 -5.87
N SER A 62 4.36 -0.83 -4.86
CA SER A 62 5.06 -1.67 -3.90
C SER A 62 4.15 -2.61 -3.10
N ASN A 63 2.92 -2.20 -2.81
CA ASN A 63 1.92 -3.05 -2.17
C ASN A 63 1.51 -4.24 -3.07
N ILE A 64 1.36 -4.01 -4.38
CA ILE A 64 1.03 -5.07 -5.36
C ILE A 64 2.22 -6.02 -5.49
N VAL A 65 3.43 -5.47 -5.60
CA VAL A 65 4.66 -6.27 -5.71
C VAL A 65 4.85 -7.13 -4.46
N TYR A 66 4.77 -6.56 -3.26
CA TYR A 66 4.86 -7.30 -2.00
C TYR A 66 3.79 -8.39 -1.89
N GLY A 67 2.54 -8.09 -2.28
CA GLY A 67 1.48 -9.09 -2.27
C GLY A 67 1.81 -10.33 -3.12
N ASN A 68 2.63 -10.19 -4.17
CA ASN A 68 3.00 -11.33 -5.02
C ASN A 68 3.97 -12.26 -4.27
N PHE A 69 4.92 -11.69 -3.52
CA PHE A 69 5.78 -12.45 -2.62
C PHE A 69 4.98 -13.15 -1.53
N LEU A 70 4.03 -12.44 -0.93
CA LEU A 70 3.16 -13.02 0.09
C LEU A 70 2.36 -14.20 -0.47
N LEU A 71 1.76 -14.04 -1.64
CA LEU A 71 1.01 -15.10 -2.32
C LEU A 71 1.88 -16.32 -2.64
N GLU A 72 3.12 -16.09 -3.09
CA GLU A 72 4.08 -17.16 -3.33
C GLU A 72 4.38 -17.94 -2.04
N GLU A 73 4.57 -17.25 -0.91
CA GLU A 73 4.80 -17.91 0.37
C GLU A 73 3.58 -18.70 0.85
N TYR A 74 2.35 -18.20 0.64
CA TYR A 74 1.15 -18.99 0.91
C TYR A 74 1.08 -20.25 0.03
N LYS A 75 1.42 -20.15 -1.26
CA LYS A 75 1.50 -21.34 -2.15
C LYS A 75 2.53 -22.34 -1.64
N ASN A 76 3.72 -21.86 -1.28
CA ASN A 76 4.82 -22.69 -0.79
C ASN A 76 4.47 -23.40 0.53
N ALA A 77 3.67 -22.76 1.38
CA ALA A 77 3.17 -23.34 2.62
C ALA A 77 1.93 -24.24 2.46
N GLY A 78 1.45 -24.44 1.22
CA GLY A 78 0.38 -25.40 0.90
C GLY A 78 -1.05 -24.86 1.08
N TYR A 79 -1.22 -23.53 1.20
CA TYR A 79 -2.54 -22.92 1.30
C TYR A 79 -3.25 -22.86 -0.07
N ASP A 80 -4.57 -22.98 -0.05
CA ASP A 80 -5.39 -22.62 -1.20
C ASP A 80 -5.45 -21.10 -1.35
N VAL A 81 -4.74 -20.59 -2.34
CA VAL A 81 -4.61 -19.17 -2.58
C VAL A 81 -5.86 -18.49 -3.13
N SER A 82 -6.87 -19.25 -3.53
CA SER A 82 -8.18 -18.68 -3.87
C SER A 82 -8.90 -18.07 -2.66
N HIS A 83 -8.42 -18.37 -1.44
CA HIS A 83 -9.00 -17.92 -0.17
C HIS A 83 -7.98 -17.22 0.76
N VAL A 84 -6.75 -16.95 0.29
CA VAL A 84 -5.67 -16.40 1.15
C VAL A 84 -6.02 -15.06 1.79
N PHE A 85 -6.90 -14.28 1.19
CA PHE A 85 -7.32 -12.97 1.68
C PHE A 85 -8.60 -12.97 2.51
N ASN A 86 -8.96 -14.13 3.03
CA ASN A 86 -10.05 -14.28 3.96
C ASN A 86 -9.60 -13.90 5.38
N TYR A 87 -9.95 -12.68 5.79
CA TYR A 87 -9.48 -12.04 7.02
C TYR A 87 -9.66 -12.86 8.30
N SER A 88 -10.68 -13.72 8.39
CA SER A 88 -10.98 -14.47 9.63
C SER A 88 -10.27 -15.80 9.76
N THR A 89 -9.74 -16.33 8.66
CA THR A 89 -8.89 -17.54 8.63
C THR A 89 -7.46 -17.21 8.25
N PHE A 90 -7.13 -15.92 8.24
CA PHE A 90 -5.85 -15.42 7.78
C PHE A 90 -4.73 -15.90 8.71
N ASP A 91 -3.69 -16.50 8.12
CA ASP A 91 -2.53 -17.03 8.84
C ASP A 91 -1.33 -16.13 8.55
N THR A 92 -0.76 -15.49 9.57
CA THR A 92 0.36 -14.56 9.41
C THR A 92 1.71 -15.25 9.21
N THR A 93 1.79 -16.58 9.33
CA THR A 93 3.05 -17.34 9.17
C THR A 93 3.81 -17.03 7.88
N PRO A 94 3.17 -16.89 6.70
CA PRO A 94 3.86 -16.58 5.44
C PRO A 94 4.36 -15.12 5.32
N PHE A 95 4.01 -14.23 6.26
CA PHE A 95 4.38 -12.81 6.18
C PHE A 95 5.87 -12.60 6.34
N LYS A 96 6.46 -13.17 7.41
CA LYS A 96 7.86 -12.88 7.69
C LYS A 96 8.80 -13.37 6.57
N PRO A 97 8.66 -14.60 6.04
CA PRO A 97 9.44 -15.04 4.88
C PRO A 97 9.23 -14.18 3.63
N SER A 98 7.99 -13.72 3.37
CA SER A 98 7.71 -12.86 2.21
C SER A 98 8.29 -11.46 2.37
N LEU A 99 8.24 -10.88 3.57
CA LEU A 99 8.90 -9.62 3.92
C LEU A 99 10.41 -9.72 3.75
N ASP A 100 11.04 -10.78 4.26
CA ASP A 100 12.47 -11.01 4.11
C ASP A 100 12.90 -11.10 2.64
N LYS A 101 12.12 -11.80 1.80
CA LYS A 101 12.37 -11.87 0.36
C LYS A 101 12.18 -10.52 -0.33
N TYR A 102 11.07 -9.83 -0.05
CA TYR A 102 10.72 -8.56 -0.69
C TYR A 102 11.71 -7.45 -0.31
N CYS A 103 12.07 -7.34 0.98
CA CYS A 103 12.97 -6.31 1.48
C CYS A 103 14.45 -6.59 1.20
N ALA A 104 14.80 -7.79 0.73
CA ALA A 104 16.14 -8.09 0.21
C ALA A 104 16.34 -7.63 -1.25
N LEU A 105 15.28 -7.25 -1.96
CA LEU A 105 15.39 -6.73 -3.32
C LEU A 105 16.08 -5.37 -3.34
N GLU A 106 16.87 -5.13 -4.38
CA GLU A 106 17.27 -3.78 -4.73
C GLU A 106 16.04 -3.01 -5.24
N TYR A 107 15.62 -2.01 -4.48
CA TYR A 107 14.51 -1.15 -4.84
C TYR A 107 14.94 -0.05 -5.81
N THR A 108 14.37 -0.05 -7.02
CA THR A 108 14.79 0.84 -8.11
C THR A 108 13.75 1.87 -8.53
N CYS A 109 12.55 1.85 -7.95
CA CYS A 109 11.52 2.83 -8.31
C CYS A 109 11.95 4.24 -7.90
N ASP A 110 11.67 5.21 -8.78
CA ASP A 110 11.81 6.63 -8.50
C ASP A 110 10.52 7.41 -8.80
N GLN A 111 10.49 8.68 -8.39
CA GLN A 111 9.32 9.53 -8.58
C GLN A 111 8.95 9.74 -10.05
N THR A 112 9.92 9.71 -10.97
CA THR A 112 9.64 9.91 -12.39
C THR A 112 8.83 8.75 -12.95
N GLU A 113 9.16 7.51 -12.55
CA GLU A 113 8.36 6.34 -12.91
C GLU A 113 6.95 6.38 -12.30
N VAL A 114 6.83 6.80 -11.04
CA VAL A 114 5.53 6.98 -10.36
C VAL A 114 4.66 7.98 -11.11
N ASP A 115 5.20 9.16 -11.42
CA ASP A 115 4.47 10.24 -12.10
C ASP A 115 4.01 9.79 -13.49
N GLN A 116 4.85 9.08 -14.24
CA GLN A 116 4.50 8.55 -15.57
C GLN A 116 3.35 7.53 -15.51
N ALA A 117 3.40 6.59 -14.56
CA ALA A 117 2.34 5.61 -14.38
C ALA A 117 1.03 6.26 -13.93
N MET A 118 1.11 7.19 -12.97
CA MET A 118 -0.06 7.93 -12.47
C MET A 118 -0.72 8.77 -13.57
N GLU A 119 0.05 9.51 -14.38
CA GLU A 119 -0.51 10.31 -15.48
C GLU A 119 -1.15 9.44 -16.56
N LYS A 120 -0.56 8.26 -16.86
CA LYS A 120 -1.19 7.28 -17.74
C LYS A 120 -2.54 6.80 -17.20
N ILE A 121 -2.61 6.43 -15.91
CA ILE A 121 -3.86 5.98 -15.28
C ILE A 121 -4.88 7.12 -15.25
N LYS A 122 -4.48 8.34 -14.88
CA LYS A 122 -5.35 9.52 -14.89
C LYS A 122 -5.96 9.79 -16.26
N THR A 123 -5.17 9.65 -17.30
CA THR A 123 -5.61 9.85 -18.68
C THR A 123 -6.56 8.75 -19.14
N ASP A 124 -6.16 7.49 -18.94
CA ASP A 124 -6.91 6.34 -19.46
C ASP A 124 -8.21 6.06 -18.67
N CYS A 125 -8.24 6.40 -17.38
CA CYS A 125 -9.33 6.16 -16.42
C CYS A 125 -9.97 7.46 -15.89
N ALA A 126 -9.97 8.52 -16.69
CA ALA A 126 -10.47 9.84 -16.26
C ALA A 126 -11.92 9.81 -15.77
N THR A 127 -12.76 8.94 -16.36
CA THR A 127 -14.18 8.82 -15.97
C THR A 127 -14.30 8.20 -14.58
N GLU A 128 -13.62 7.09 -14.35
CA GLU A 128 -13.61 6.35 -13.09
C GLU A 128 -13.06 7.23 -11.95
N LEU A 129 -11.97 7.94 -12.20
CA LEU A 129 -11.31 8.82 -11.22
C LEU A 129 -12.02 10.17 -11.01
N SER A 130 -13.03 10.50 -11.82
CA SER A 130 -13.84 11.70 -11.61
C SER A 130 -14.90 11.54 -10.52
N THR A 131 -15.26 10.29 -10.19
CA THR A 131 -16.28 9.98 -9.18
C THR A 131 -15.64 9.98 -7.79
N PRO A 132 -16.14 10.75 -6.81
CA PRO A 132 -15.62 10.71 -5.45
C PRO A 132 -15.67 9.29 -4.86
N LEU A 133 -14.57 8.87 -4.24
CA LEU A 133 -14.45 7.57 -3.60
C LEU A 133 -14.88 7.67 -2.14
N ASP A 134 -15.94 6.97 -1.76
CA ASP A 134 -16.27 6.82 -0.33
C ASP A 134 -15.47 5.68 0.28
N LEU A 135 -14.34 6.02 0.89
CA LEU A 135 -13.45 5.05 1.53
C LEU A 135 -14.10 4.29 2.71
N THR A 136 -15.19 4.83 3.27
CA THR A 136 -15.94 4.17 4.37
C THR A 136 -17.00 3.19 3.87
N ALA A 137 -17.34 3.22 2.58
CA ALA A 137 -18.36 2.36 2.02
C ALA A 137 -17.92 0.88 2.03
N ASN A 138 -18.90 -0.02 2.02
CA ASN A 138 -18.62 -1.43 1.79
C ASN A 138 -18.02 -1.59 0.39
N PRO A 139 -16.78 -2.10 0.23
CA PRO A 139 -16.15 -2.23 -1.09
C PRO A 139 -16.98 -3.04 -2.08
N LYS A 140 -17.82 -3.98 -1.61
CA LYS A 140 -18.72 -4.77 -2.46
C LYS A 140 -19.82 -3.94 -3.13
N THR A 141 -20.03 -2.70 -2.69
CA THR A 141 -21.04 -1.77 -3.23
C THR A 141 -20.45 -0.72 -4.17
N ILE A 142 -19.13 -0.64 -4.26
CA ILE A 142 -18.41 0.26 -5.16
C ILE A 142 -18.34 -0.40 -6.54
N GLU A 143 -18.56 0.37 -7.60
CA GLU A 143 -18.40 -0.12 -8.96
C GLU A 143 -16.97 -0.63 -9.19
N PHE A 144 -16.83 -1.80 -9.80
CA PHE A 144 -15.57 -2.55 -9.83
C PHE A 144 -14.46 -1.81 -10.59
N ASN A 145 -14.76 -1.20 -11.74
CA ASN A 145 -13.76 -0.43 -12.50
C ASN A 145 -13.28 0.79 -11.71
N THR A 146 -14.20 1.49 -11.04
CA THR A 146 -13.92 2.64 -10.19
C THR A 146 -13.01 2.24 -9.03
N LEU A 147 -13.36 1.16 -8.32
CA LEU A 147 -12.55 0.61 -7.24
C LEU A 147 -11.14 0.26 -7.74
N LEU A 148 -11.05 -0.42 -8.89
CA LEU A 148 -9.77 -0.87 -9.44
C LEU A 148 -8.91 0.28 -9.97
N ALA A 149 -9.52 1.32 -10.54
CA ALA A 149 -8.83 2.53 -10.99
C ALA A 149 -8.17 3.25 -9.81
N TYR A 150 -8.93 3.52 -8.74
CA TYR A 150 -8.38 4.11 -7.53
C TYR A 150 -7.35 3.21 -6.85
N ALA A 151 -7.61 1.89 -6.78
CA ALA A 151 -6.66 0.93 -6.21
C ALA A 151 -5.30 0.98 -6.90
N THR A 152 -5.31 0.96 -8.23
CA THR A 152 -4.10 0.97 -9.05
C THR A 152 -3.39 2.32 -8.99
N PHE A 153 -4.15 3.41 -9.14
CA PHE A 153 -3.61 4.77 -9.02
C PHE A 153 -2.89 4.98 -7.67
N LEU A 154 -3.55 4.58 -6.59
CA LEU A 154 -3.03 4.78 -5.26
C LEU A 154 -1.92 3.78 -4.89
N ALA A 155 -1.88 2.60 -5.51
CA ALA A 155 -0.74 1.69 -5.38
C ALA A 155 0.54 2.33 -5.92
N TYR A 156 0.46 3.07 -7.03
CA TYR A 156 1.58 3.87 -7.55
C TYR A 156 1.86 5.10 -6.69
N TYR A 157 0.83 5.89 -6.36
CA TYR A 157 0.98 7.11 -5.58
C TYR A 157 1.67 6.85 -4.23
N GLY A 158 1.17 5.87 -3.48
CA GLY A 158 1.73 5.46 -2.20
C GLY A 158 2.89 4.48 -2.32
N GLY A 159 3.37 4.17 -3.53
CA GLY A 159 4.33 3.10 -3.79
C GLY A 159 5.65 3.24 -3.04
N ILE A 160 6.32 4.37 -3.24
CA ILE A 160 7.60 4.71 -2.57
C ILE A 160 7.48 4.68 -1.04
N PRO A 161 6.54 5.43 -0.41
CA PRO A 161 6.40 5.38 1.05
C PRO A 161 5.94 4.00 1.55
N SER A 162 5.18 3.25 0.74
CA SER A 162 4.79 1.88 1.09
C SER A 162 6.00 0.96 1.17
N HIS A 163 6.92 1.00 0.20
CA HIS A 163 8.16 0.21 0.28
C HIS A 163 8.93 0.50 1.57
N GLU A 164 9.13 1.78 1.90
CA GLU A 164 9.81 2.18 3.13
C GLU A 164 9.06 1.67 4.38
N SER A 165 7.73 1.74 4.39
CA SER A 165 6.90 1.26 5.52
C SER A 165 6.89 -0.26 5.67
N ILE A 166 6.83 -1.01 4.57
CA ILE A 166 6.82 -2.48 4.55
C ILE A 166 8.14 -3.01 5.10
N CYS A 167 9.26 -2.40 4.70
CA CYS A 167 10.60 -2.79 5.12
C CYS A 167 11.10 -2.10 6.39
N LEU A 168 10.23 -1.33 7.07
CA LEU A 168 10.57 -0.67 8.31
C LEU A 168 10.67 -1.68 9.45
N LEU A 169 11.82 -1.72 10.12
CA LEU A 169 12.04 -2.48 11.34
C LEU A 169 11.84 -1.59 12.58
N ASN A 170 11.29 -2.17 13.64
CA ASN A 170 11.31 -1.58 14.98
C ASN A 170 12.65 -1.82 15.69
N ASP A 171 12.77 -1.30 16.90
CA ASP A 171 13.98 -1.42 17.72
C ASP A 171 14.30 -2.85 18.15
N GLN A 172 13.36 -3.79 18.02
CA GLN A 172 13.57 -5.22 18.25
C GLN A 172 13.96 -5.99 16.97
N GLY A 173 14.09 -5.31 15.83
CA GLY A 173 14.43 -5.92 14.55
C GLY A 173 13.28 -6.67 13.88
N GLU A 174 12.03 -6.37 14.26
CA GLU A 174 10.83 -6.94 13.64
C GLU A 174 10.16 -5.92 12.72
N TYR A 175 9.57 -6.38 11.61
CA TYR A 175 8.86 -5.49 10.68
C TYR A 175 7.65 -4.83 11.35
N CYS A 176 7.57 -3.51 11.26
CA CYS A 176 6.45 -2.75 11.79
C CYS A 176 5.15 -3.10 11.07
N TYR A 177 5.22 -3.30 9.75
CA TYR A 177 4.08 -3.75 8.95
C TYR A 177 3.51 -5.09 9.45
N TYR A 178 4.38 -6.06 9.78
CA TYR A 178 3.96 -7.36 10.31
C TYR A 178 3.20 -7.22 11.64
N LYS A 179 3.72 -6.42 12.59
CA LYS A 179 3.07 -6.23 13.90
C LYS A 179 1.68 -5.61 13.78
N ILE A 180 1.53 -4.61 12.92
CA ILE A 180 0.25 -3.95 12.69
C ILE A 180 -0.73 -4.93 12.03
N ALA A 181 -0.28 -5.64 10.98
CA ALA A 181 -1.11 -6.63 10.30
C ALA A 181 -1.59 -7.74 11.25
N GLU A 182 -0.69 -8.30 12.07
CA GLU A 182 -1.01 -9.33 13.06
C GLU A 182 -2.09 -8.87 14.04
N THR A 183 -1.91 -7.70 14.65
CA THR A 183 -2.89 -7.09 15.57
C THR A 183 -4.25 -6.90 14.89
N TYR A 184 -4.24 -6.46 13.63
CA TYR A 184 -5.44 -6.18 12.85
C TYR A 184 -6.21 -7.47 12.50
N PHE A 185 -5.52 -8.51 12.01
CA PHE A 185 -6.14 -9.79 11.67
C PHE A 185 -6.65 -10.53 12.91
N GLU A 186 -5.95 -10.47 14.03
CA GLU A 186 -6.42 -11.04 15.30
C GLU A 186 -7.73 -10.39 15.77
N TYR A 187 -7.82 -9.06 15.67
CA TYR A 187 -9.06 -8.33 15.96
C TYR A 187 -10.21 -8.78 15.05
N ILE A 188 -10.00 -8.83 13.73
CA ILE A 188 -11.05 -9.21 12.79
C ILE A 188 -11.53 -10.64 13.05
N LYS A 189 -10.59 -11.59 13.24
CA LYS A 189 -10.91 -12.99 13.53
C LYS A 189 -11.75 -13.15 14.79
N LYS A 190 -11.44 -12.37 15.83
CA LYS A 190 -12.22 -12.33 17.08
C LYS A 190 -13.62 -11.77 16.82
N GLU A 191 -13.72 -10.62 16.17
CA GLU A 191 -15.01 -9.93 15.97
C GLU A 191 -15.94 -10.63 14.98
N SER A 192 -15.38 -11.35 14.01
CA SER A 192 -16.13 -12.18 13.06
C SER A 192 -16.49 -13.55 13.60
N ASN A 193 -15.94 -13.96 14.76
CA ASN A 193 -16.09 -15.30 15.30
C ASN A 193 -15.70 -16.40 14.27
N GLY A 194 -14.64 -16.15 13.50
CA GLY A 194 -14.17 -17.06 12.45
C GLY A 194 -15.01 -17.06 11.16
N ASP A 195 -16.01 -16.19 11.03
CA ASP A 195 -16.78 -16.03 9.80
C ASP A 195 -15.91 -15.45 8.69
N THR A 196 -15.90 -16.15 7.56
CA THR A 196 -15.07 -15.90 6.38
C THR A 196 -15.65 -14.90 5.40
N ASN A 197 -16.94 -14.59 5.51
CA ASN A 197 -17.63 -13.67 4.63
C ASN A 197 -17.71 -12.26 5.22
N VAL A 198 -16.62 -11.78 5.81
CA VAL A 198 -16.49 -10.40 6.29
C VAL A 198 -15.81 -9.52 5.26
N THR A 199 -15.99 -8.21 5.37
CA THR A 199 -15.30 -7.23 4.51
C THR A 199 -14.95 -6.02 5.34
N ILE A 200 -13.93 -5.28 4.92
CA ILE A 200 -13.46 -4.08 5.62
C ILE A 200 -13.60 -2.89 4.68
N SER A 201 -13.98 -1.72 5.20
CA SER A 201 -13.93 -0.48 4.42
C SER A 201 -12.52 -0.20 3.90
N LEU A 202 -12.40 0.55 2.81
CA LEU A 202 -11.10 0.85 2.18
C LEU A 202 -10.17 1.66 3.10
N ASP A 203 -10.75 2.43 4.02
CA ASP A 203 -10.02 3.14 5.07
C ASP A 203 -9.74 2.31 6.33
N GLY A 204 -10.09 1.02 6.33
CA GLY A 204 -9.82 0.14 7.47
C GLY A 204 -10.59 0.48 8.75
N LYS A 205 -11.67 1.28 8.68
CA LYS A 205 -12.42 1.74 9.86
C LYS A 205 -13.66 0.92 10.19
N ILE A 206 -14.24 0.22 9.22
CA ILE A 206 -15.52 -0.46 9.39
C ILE A 206 -15.37 -1.91 8.97
N LEU A 207 -15.66 -2.82 9.91
CA LEU A 207 -15.85 -4.24 9.65
C LEU A 207 -17.33 -4.49 9.30
N PHE A 208 -17.58 -5.01 8.10
CA PHE A 208 -18.88 -5.48 7.63
C PHE A 208 -18.98 -6.99 7.90
N LEU A 209 -19.92 -7.38 8.75
CA LEU A 209 -20.18 -8.78 9.11
C LEU A 209 -21.18 -9.43 8.13
N SER A 210 -21.18 -10.76 8.02
CA SER A 210 -22.05 -11.47 7.07
C SER A 210 -23.54 -11.35 7.38
N ASP A 211 -23.90 -11.08 8.64
CA ASP A 211 -25.27 -10.83 9.08
C ASP A 211 -25.79 -9.44 8.69
N GLY A 212 -24.95 -8.64 8.00
CA GLY A 212 -25.26 -7.28 7.57
C GLY A 212 -25.00 -6.21 8.62
N THR A 213 -24.58 -6.58 9.83
CA THR A 213 -24.18 -5.61 10.85
C THR A 213 -22.77 -5.05 10.58
N THR A 214 -22.47 -3.92 11.21
CA THR A 214 -21.17 -3.25 11.07
C THR A 214 -20.56 -2.97 12.44
N LYS A 215 -19.22 -3.01 12.51
CA LYS A 215 -18.45 -2.64 13.69
C LYS A 215 -17.38 -1.61 13.33
N GLU A 216 -17.24 -0.58 14.14
CA GLU A 216 -16.10 0.35 14.05
C GLU A 216 -14.84 -0.39 14.53
N ILE A 217 -13.77 -0.33 13.75
CA ILE A 217 -12.47 -0.91 14.09
C ILE A 217 -11.77 0.07 15.02
N PRO A 218 -11.29 -0.37 16.21
CA PRO A 218 -10.71 0.50 17.20
C PRO A 218 -9.48 1.23 16.63
N LYS A 219 -9.45 2.55 16.83
CA LYS A 219 -8.35 3.40 16.35
C LYS A 219 -7.03 3.05 17.04
N ASP A 220 -7.09 2.54 18.25
CA ASP A 220 -5.95 2.15 19.06
C ASP A 220 -5.24 0.88 18.57
N LEU A 221 -5.82 0.13 17.61
CA LEU A 221 -5.08 -0.93 16.92
C LEU A 221 -3.89 -0.39 16.12
N ASN A 222 -3.98 0.87 15.69
CA ASN A 222 -2.93 1.57 14.95
C ASN A 222 -2.15 2.52 15.86
N CYS A 223 -1.81 2.05 17.06
CA CYS A 223 -1.08 2.83 18.04
C CYS A 223 0.32 2.32 18.32
N GLY A 224 1.17 3.26 18.71
CA GLY A 224 2.55 3.01 19.12
C GLY A 224 3.59 3.43 18.08
N GLU A 225 4.82 3.04 18.38
CA GLU A 225 6.02 3.47 17.68
C GLU A 225 5.99 3.12 16.18
N CYS A 226 5.55 1.90 15.85
CA CYS A 226 5.49 1.43 14.47
C CYS A 226 4.53 2.25 13.62
N TRP A 227 3.30 2.46 14.09
CA TRP A 227 2.35 3.30 13.37
C TRP A 227 2.87 4.73 13.22
N THR A 228 3.42 5.31 14.30
CA THR A 228 3.95 6.68 14.28
C THR A 228 5.05 6.85 13.23
N LYS A 229 5.99 5.91 13.15
CA LYS A 229 7.06 5.92 12.14
C LYS A 229 6.48 5.80 10.72
N ILE A 230 5.53 4.89 10.50
CA ILE A 230 4.88 4.70 9.20
C ILE A 230 4.08 5.94 8.78
N ALA A 231 3.22 6.46 9.66
CA ALA A 231 2.42 7.65 9.38
C ALA A 231 3.32 8.84 8.98
N ASN A 232 4.46 9.02 9.64
CA ASN A 232 5.42 10.07 9.28
C ASN A 232 6.05 9.88 7.91
N ILE A 233 6.34 8.64 7.49
CA ILE A 233 6.85 8.33 6.13
C ILE A 233 5.82 8.80 5.09
N PHE A 234 4.55 8.40 5.25
CA PHE A 234 3.48 8.78 4.32
C PHE A 234 3.21 10.29 4.33
N LEU A 235 3.12 10.90 5.51
CA LEU A 235 2.86 12.35 5.64
C LEU A 235 3.95 13.19 4.98
N THR A 236 5.22 12.82 5.18
CA THR A 236 6.35 13.52 4.57
C THR A 236 6.27 13.40 3.06
N TYR A 237 6.04 12.19 2.55
CA TYR A 237 5.93 11.96 1.12
C TYR A 237 4.75 12.73 0.50
N PHE A 238 3.55 12.68 1.10
CA PHE A 238 2.39 13.39 0.58
C PHE A 238 2.50 14.92 0.69
N GLU A 239 3.30 15.44 1.62
CA GLU A 239 3.59 16.87 1.68
C GLU A 239 4.47 17.31 0.49
N GLU A 240 5.43 16.49 0.10
CA GLU A 240 6.35 16.75 -1.02
C GLU A 240 5.73 16.46 -2.39
N HIS A 241 4.78 15.51 -2.45
CA HIS A 241 4.19 14.98 -3.69
C HIS A 241 2.67 15.10 -3.70
N LYS A 242 2.13 16.30 -3.44
CA LYS A 242 0.66 16.50 -3.40
C LYS A 242 -0.02 16.12 -4.71
N LEU A 243 -1.21 15.52 -4.59
CA LEU A 243 -2.12 15.29 -5.72
C LEU A 243 -2.70 16.62 -6.22
N ASP A 244 -3.27 16.60 -7.43
CA ASP A 244 -4.13 17.69 -7.86
C ASP A 244 -5.37 17.79 -6.95
N GLU A 245 -5.87 19.01 -6.76
CA GLU A 245 -6.92 19.32 -5.78
C GLU A 245 -8.19 18.48 -6.00
N GLN A 246 -8.53 18.17 -7.26
CA GLN A 246 -9.72 17.39 -7.56
C GLN A 246 -9.55 15.92 -7.16
N LEU A 247 -8.41 15.29 -7.50
CA LEU A 247 -8.12 13.93 -7.06
C LEU A 247 -7.95 13.85 -5.54
N GLU A 248 -7.25 14.81 -4.94
CA GLU A 248 -7.11 14.89 -3.48
C GLU A 248 -8.47 14.94 -2.80
N LYS A 249 -9.37 15.79 -3.28
CA LYS A 249 -10.75 15.89 -2.78
C LYS A 249 -11.55 14.62 -3.02
N ASN A 250 -11.41 13.99 -4.18
CA ASN A 250 -12.13 12.78 -4.53
C ASN A 250 -11.72 11.58 -3.66
N ILE A 251 -10.45 11.51 -3.24
CA ILE A 251 -9.93 10.39 -2.46
C ILE A 251 -9.99 10.69 -0.97
N PHE A 252 -9.47 11.84 -0.55
CA PHE A 252 -9.22 12.16 0.86
C PHE A 252 -10.17 13.20 1.44
N GLY A 253 -10.98 13.87 0.61
CA GLY A 253 -11.73 15.07 0.99
C GLY A 253 -10.83 16.32 1.05
N SER A 254 -9.70 16.24 1.73
CA SER A 254 -8.58 17.20 1.65
C SER A 254 -7.28 16.63 2.23
N TYR A 255 -6.14 17.25 1.93
CA TYR A 255 -4.85 16.96 2.58
C TYR A 255 -4.91 17.11 4.09
N ASP A 256 -5.60 18.13 4.60
CA ASP A 256 -5.69 18.38 6.05
C ASP A 256 -6.52 17.29 6.75
N GLU A 257 -7.59 16.81 6.13
CA GLU A 257 -8.36 15.66 6.63
C GLU A 257 -7.52 14.38 6.66
N MET A 258 -6.79 14.08 5.57
CA MET A 258 -5.82 12.97 5.54
C MET A 258 -4.75 13.10 6.61
N LYS A 259 -4.19 14.31 6.78
CA LYS A 259 -3.13 14.56 7.75
C LYS A 259 -3.61 14.39 9.18
N GLN A 260 -4.74 15.00 9.53
CA GLN A 260 -5.34 14.86 10.86
C GLN A 260 -5.57 13.40 11.24
N GLU A 261 -5.88 12.58 10.25
CA GLU A 261 -6.18 11.18 10.47
C GLU A 261 -4.94 10.31 10.59
N LEU A 262 -3.91 10.50 9.75
CA LEU A 262 -2.61 9.85 9.94
C LEU A 262 -1.95 10.27 11.26
N GLN A 263 -2.21 11.50 11.71
CA GLN A 263 -1.73 12.04 12.99
C GLN A 263 -2.70 11.84 14.15
N ALA A 264 -3.88 11.22 13.92
CA ALA A 264 -4.89 11.10 14.96
C ALA A 264 -4.28 10.32 16.11
N LYS A 265 -4.04 11.03 17.22
CA LYS A 265 -3.37 10.48 18.38
C LYS A 265 -4.21 9.35 18.93
N CYS A 266 -3.52 8.27 19.29
CA CYS A 266 -3.97 7.32 20.28
C CYS A 266 -4.51 8.10 21.48
N GLU A 267 -5.79 7.96 21.78
CA GLU A 267 -6.28 8.42 23.07
C GLU A 267 -5.62 7.51 24.11
N ASP A 268 -4.70 8.07 24.88
CA ASP A 268 -4.05 7.40 26.00
C ASP A 268 -5.14 6.81 26.90
N SER A 269 -5.29 5.49 26.92
CA SER A 269 -6.11 4.79 27.91
C SER A 269 -5.40 4.70 29.27
N SER A 270 -4.40 5.54 29.52
CA SER A 270 -3.80 5.75 30.83
C SER A 270 -3.75 7.24 31.17
N ASN A 271 -4.49 7.60 32.21
CA ASN A 271 -4.36 8.89 32.88
C ASN A 271 -2.90 9.28 33.13
N ALA A 272 -2.64 10.57 32.90
CA ALA A 272 -1.73 11.45 33.62
C ALA A 272 -0.22 11.44 33.29
N GLU A 273 0.27 12.67 33.09
CA GLU A 273 1.65 13.18 33.18
C GLU A 273 2.56 13.08 31.95
N GLY A 274 2.35 14.05 31.06
CA GLY A 274 3.36 15.00 30.58
C GLY A 274 4.71 14.46 30.11
N ILE A 275 4.91 14.42 28.79
CA ILE A 275 6.26 14.43 28.21
C ILE A 275 6.35 15.47 27.10
N ASP A 276 7.38 16.29 27.26
CA ASP A 276 7.73 17.50 26.54
C ASP A 276 8.27 17.23 25.12
N VAL A 277 8.09 18.21 24.25
CA VAL A 277 8.43 18.21 22.82
C VAL A 277 9.95 18.27 22.62
N LEU A 278 10.63 17.14 22.34
CA LEU A 278 12.07 17.15 22.04
C LEU A 278 12.57 16.21 20.91
N GLU A 279 11.71 15.60 20.08
CA GLU A 279 12.16 14.68 19.02
C GLU A 279 12.24 15.24 17.58
N GLU A 280 11.87 16.50 17.35
CA GLU A 280 11.83 17.06 15.98
C GLU A 280 13.24 17.37 15.39
N VAL A 281 14.28 17.42 16.23
CA VAL A 281 15.63 17.86 15.83
C VAL A 281 16.50 16.71 15.31
N ASP A 282 16.34 15.49 15.83
CA ASP A 282 17.19 14.36 15.45
C ASP A 282 16.74 13.65 14.17
N LEU A 283 15.43 13.62 13.88
CA LEU A 283 14.92 13.05 12.63
C LEU A 283 15.34 13.86 11.39
N LYS A 284 15.26 15.21 11.47
CA LYS A 284 15.75 16.11 10.41
C LYS A 284 17.26 16.00 10.18
N ARG A 285 18.04 15.61 11.20
CA ARG A 285 19.48 15.35 11.09
C ARG A 285 19.79 14.02 10.40
N SER A 286 19.04 12.97 10.73
CA SER A 286 19.13 11.65 10.12
C SER A 286 18.86 11.68 8.60
N VAL A 287 17.74 12.30 8.19
CA VAL A 287 17.33 12.40 6.78
C VAL A 287 18.33 13.23 5.97
N ARG A 288 18.80 14.37 6.50
CA ARG A 288 19.85 15.18 5.84
C ARG A 288 21.20 14.46 5.74
N ALA A 289 21.54 13.59 6.70
CA ALA A 289 22.78 12.82 6.67
C ALA A 289 22.73 11.67 5.64
N ARG A 290 21.55 11.13 5.34
CA ARG A 290 21.33 10.11 4.30
C ARG A 290 21.34 10.73 2.90
N ALA A 291 20.64 11.86 2.71
CA ALA A 291 20.67 12.63 1.45
C ALA A 291 22.09 13.10 1.07
N LYS A 292 22.90 13.56 2.04
CA LYS A 292 24.30 13.94 1.80
C LYS A 292 25.23 12.75 1.50
N ARG A 293 24.92 11.55 1.98
CA ARG A 293 25.67 10.32 1.64
C ARG A 293 25.39 9.93 0.19
N ASN A 294 24.13 9.91 -0.23
CA ASN A 294 23.74 9.56 -1.61
C ASN A 294 24.32 10.57 -2.63
N ALA A 295 24.29 11.87 -2.33
CA ALA A 295 24.90 12.89 -3.20
C ALA A 295 26.44 12.77 -3.32
N ARG A 296 27.13 12.27 -2.28
CA ARG A 296 28.60 12.05 -2.32
C ARG A 296 28.97 10.76 -3.06
N THR A 297 28.14 9.73 -3.00
CA THR A 297 28.34 8.50 -3.78
C THR A 297 28.18 8.76 -5.27
N ILE A 298 27.19 9.57 -5.67
CA ILE A 298 26.99 10.00 -7.07
C ILE A 298 28.18 10.85 -7.58
N LYS A 299 28.72 11.76 -6.76
CA LYS A 299 29.90 12.57 -7.13
C LYS A 299 31.21 11.78 -7.23
N ARG A 300 31.33 10.64 -6.54
CA ARG A 300 32.54 9.78 -6.60
C ARG A 300 32.45 8.67 -7.66
N GLY A 301 31.25 8.27 -8.08
CA GLY A 301 31.04 7.28 -9.15
C GLY A 301 31.22 7.82 -10.58
N GLY A 302 31.06 9.14 -10.79
CA GLY A 302 31.12 9.76 -12.12
C GLY A 302 32.52 10.00 -12.72
N GLY A 303 33.59 9.53 -12.07
CA GLY A 303 34.97 9.87 -12.45
C GLY A 303 35.84 8.74 -13.02
N SER A 304 35.36 7.48 -13.05
CA SER A 304 36.23 6.32 -13.32
C SER A 304 35.86 5.48 -14.56
N VAL A 305 34.74 5.73 -15.22
CA VAL A 305 34.30 4.87 -16.35
C VAL A 305 34.81 5.38 -17.71
N THR A 306 35.23 6.64 -17.81
CA THR A 306 35.70 7.24 -19.09
C THR A 306 37.20 7.08 -19.37
N ARG A 307 37.99 6.48 -18.46
CA ARG A 307 39.44 6.22 -18.70
C ARG A 307 39.79 4.79 -19.09
N SER A 308 38.92 3.80 -18.89
CA SER A 308 39.21 2.41 -19.31
C SER A 308 38.88 2.13 -20.79
N LEU A 309 37.98 2.88 -21.43
CA LEU A 309 37.61 2.64 -22.84
C LEU A 309 38.61 3.19 -23.88
N ILE A 310 39.57 4.04 -23.49
CA ILE A 310 40.56 4.62 -24.44
C ILE A 310 41.83 3.77 -24.55
N SER A 311 42.06 2.82 -23.62
CA SER A 311 43.22 1.91 -23.67
C SER A 311 42.96 0.60 -24.46
N PHE A 312 41.71 0.33 -24.84
CA PHE A 312 41.33 -0.89 -25.59
C PHE A 312 41.21 -0.66 -27.11
N LEU A 313 41.42 0.57 -27.60
CA LEU A 313 41.34 0.93 -29.03
C LEU A 313 42.67 1.45 -29.61
N ARG A 314 43.79 1.22 -28.92
CA ARG A 314 45.16 1.56 -29.40
C ARG A 314 46.22 0.51 -29.05
N GLY A 315 45.85 -0.78 -29.09
CA GLY A 315 46.76 -1.92 -29.03
C GLY A 315 46.41 -2.91 -30.11
#